data_AF-A0A7J7WUH3-F1
#
_entry.id   AF-A0A7J7WUH3-F1
#
_cell.length_a   1.000
_cell.length_b   1.000
_cell.length_c   1.000
_cell.angle_alpha   90.00
_cell.angle_beta   90.00
_cell.angle_gamma   90.00
#
_symmetry.space_group_name_H-M   'P 1'
#
loop_
_entity.id
_entity.type
_entity.pdbx_description
1 polymer ?
#
loop_
_entity_poly.entity_id
_entity_poly.type
_entity_poly.pdbx_seq_one_letter_code
_entity_poly.pdbx_strand_id
1 'polypeptide(L)'
;MELIFPSVLIILGCVALLLFLQRKNLSGPPCISGWIPWIGAAFEFGKAPLEFIEKARIKYGPIFTVFAMGIRMTFVTEEEGIDVFLKSKEVNFEFAVQDPVYRTASIPKNVFLTLHEKLYILMKGKMGTFNLCQFTGRLTEELQEQLENLGTHGTRDLNILVRHLLYPVSVNMLFKKGLFPTNKRKIMEFYQHFQTYDEGFEHGSQMPEYLLRNWSKSKRWFLEFFEKNIPDIKTNKSEKDNSVTLMQALLEIIETETNEQSPNYGLLLLWASLSNAVPIAFWTLGFILSQPSIHKAIMEGISSVFGAAGTKAEINYIIEETSNNVCSLHITSKVKSP
;
A
#
# COMPACT_ATOMS: atom_id res chain seq x y z
N MET A 1 50.22 -7.84 34.42
CA MET A 1 49.11 -7.03 34.99
C MET A 1 48.96 -5.65 34.34
N GLU A 2 49.89 -5.20 33.47
CA GLU A 2 49.90 -3.80 32.99
C GLU A 2 48.96 -3.48 31.81
N LEU A 3 48.47 -4.48 31.06
CA LEU A 3 47.57 -4.27 29.92
C LEU A 3 46.07 -4.27 30.26
N ILE A 4 45.70 -4.72 31.47
CA ILE A 4 44.30 -4.83 31.92
C ILE A 4 43.76 -3.47 32.37
N PHE A 5 44.62 -2.64 32.97
CA PHE A 5 44.25 -1.32 33.48
C PHE A 5 43.82 -0.30 32.40
N PRO A 6 44.56 -0.12 31.29
CA PRO A 6 44.16 0.83 30.24
C PRO A 6 42.90 0.38 29.49
N SER A 7 42.70 -0.92 29.29
CA SER A 7 41.51 -1.45 28.61
C SER A 7 40.25 -1.28 29.45
N VAL A 8 40.32 -1.45 30.78
CA VAL A 8 39.20 -1.15 31.69
C VAL A 8 38.86 0.34 31.70
N LEU A 9 39.85 1.24 31.68
CA LEU A 9 39.62 2.68 31.61
C LEU A 9 38.98 3.13 30.29
N ILE A 10 39.38 2.53 29.16
CA ILE A 10 38.77 2.79 27.85
C ILE A 10 37.31 2.33 27.86
N ILE A 11 37.03 1.13 28.37
CA ILE A 11 35.66 0.61 28.46
C ILE A 11 34.80 1.51 29.35
N LEU A 12 35.30 1.89 30.53
CA LEU A 12 34.59 2.81 31.43
C LEU A 12 34.39 4.19 30.81
N GLY A 13 35.36 4.71 30.06
CA GLY A 13 35.27 5.97 29.33
C GLY A 13 34.21 5.90 28.22
N CYS A 14 34.18 4.81 27.44
CA CYS A 14 33.15 4.56 26.43
C CYS A 14 31.77 4.41 27.06
N VAL A 15 31.64 3.67 28.17
CA VAL A 15 30.37 3.53 28.90
C VAL A 15 29.90 4.86 29.46
N ALA A 16 30.79 5.65 30.08
CA ALA A 16 30.47 6.97 30.60
C ALA A 16 30.06 7.94 29.49
N LEU A 17 30.75 7.92 28.34
CA LEU A 17 30.39 8.72 27.17
C LEU A 17 29.02 8.32 26.60
N LEU A 18 28.75 7.01 26.50
CA LEU A 18 27.44 6.50 26.05
C LEU A 18 26.32 6.91 27.01
N LEU A 19 26.52 6.78 28.32
CA LEU A 19 25.57 7.22 29.34
C LEU A 19 25.35 8.74 29.32
N PHE A 20 26.42 9.52 29.10
CA PHE A 20 26.32 10.98 28.97
C PHE A 20 25.56 11.42 27.71
N LEU A 21 25.79 10.73 26.58
CA LEU A 21 25.04 10.96 25.34
C LEU A 21 23.57 10.57 25.49
N GLN A 22 23.25 9.52 26.26
CA GLN A 22 21.87 9.14 26.58
C GLN A 22 21.17 10.19 27.45
N ARG A 23 21.89 10.84 28.38
CA ARG A 23 21.34 11.81 29.34
C ARG A 23 20.91 13.14 28.70
N LYS A 24 21.38 13.48 27.49
CA LYS A 24 21.04 14.73 26.77
C LYS A 24 19.58 14.82 26.28
N ASN A 25 18.76 13.78 26.44
CA ASN A 25 17.38 13.72 25.92
C ASN A 25 16.29 13.80 27.03
N LEU A 26 16.49 14.59 28.08
CA LEU A 26 15.52 14.69 29.19
C LEU A 26 14.20 15.41 28.84
N SER A 27 14.16 16.19 27.77
CA SER A 27 12.98 16.99 27.35
C SER A 27 12.14 16.34 26.24
N GLY A 28 12.51 15.14 25.78
CA GLY A 28 11.77 14.41 24.75
C GLY A 28 10.85 13.32 25.33
N PRO A 29 9.97 12.72 24.50
CA PRO A 29 9.15 11.59 24.91
C PRO A 29 10.02 10.38 25.33
N PRO A 30 9.50 9.47 26.17
CA PRO A 30 10.23 8.26 26.57
C PRO A 30 10.74 7.48 25.36
N CYS A 31 12.04 7.17 25.34
CA CYS A 31 12.66 6.45 24.23
C CYS A 31 12.92 4.99 24.62
N ILE A 32 12.22 4.08 23.96
CA ILE A 32 12.34 2.64 24.11
C ILE A 32 13.47 2.18 23.19
N SER A 33 14.62 1.90 23.81
CA SER A 33 15.73 1.21 23.18
C SER A 33 15.78 -0.24 23.66
N GLY A 34 15.90 -1.19 22.73
CA GLY A 34 16.21 -2.58 23.09
C GLY A 34 17.62 -2.75 23.65
N TRP A 35 17.96 -3.98 24.05
CA TRP A 35 19.25 -4.27 24.69
C TRP A 35 20.46 -4.06 23.75
N ILE A 36 20.29 -4.26 22.44
CA ILE A 36 21.37 -4.09 21.47
C ILE A 36 21.39 -2.65 20.96
N PRO A 37 22.46 -1.85 21.21
CA PRO A 37 22.45 -0.41 20.96
C PRO A 37 22.17 0.05 19.52
N TRP A 38 22.52 -0.74 18.51
CA TRP A 38 22.31 -0.39 17.10
C TRP A 38 21.00 -0.96 16.52
N ILE A 39 20.53 -2.10 17.02
CA ILE A 39 19.27 -2.72 16.59
C ILE A 39 18.08 -2.08 17.29
N GLY A 40 18.26 -1.69 18.55
CA GLY A 40 17.19 -1.19 19.40
C GLY A 40 16.10 -2.24 19.60
N ALA A 41 14.84 -1.79 19.58
CA ALA A 41 13.66 -2.63 19.76
C ALA A 41 13.20 -3.34 18.47
N ALA A 42 14.00 -3.33 17.40
CA ALA A 42 13.55 -3.76 16.07
C ALA A 42 12.98 -5.19 16.02
N PHE A 43 13.56 -6.15 16.75
CA PHE A 43 13.07 -7.52 16.77
C PHE A 43 11.73 -7.67 17.49
N GLU A 44 11.59 -7.05 18.67
CA GLU A 44 10.35 -7.09 19.45
C GLU A 44 9.24 -6.34 18.73
N PHE A 45 9.58 -5.16 18.20
CA PHE A 45 8.68 -4.35 17.40
C PHE A 45 8.23 -5.12 16.16
N GLY A 46 9.13 -5.57 15.28
CA GLY A 46 8.77 -6.22 14.02
C GLY A 46 8.03 -7.57 14.17
N LYS A 47 8.12 -8.26 15.32
CA LYS A 47 7.40 -9.52 15.53
C LYS A 47 5.91 -9.31 15.76
N ALA A 48 5.54 -8.29 16.53
CA ALA A 48 4.16 -7.95 16.84
C ALA A 48 4.01 -6.43 17.08
N PRO A 49 4.14 -5.59 16.04
CA PRO A 49 4.09 -4.13 16.13
C PRO A 49 2.88 -3.57 16.87
N LEU A 50 1.66 -4.07 16.59
CA LEU A 50 0.45 -3.58 17.26
C LEU A 50 0.45 -3.89 18.76
N GLU A 51 0.79 -5.13 19.14
CA GLU A 51 0.91 -5.49 20.56
C GLU A 51 2.05 -4.72 21.24
N PHE A 52 3.16 -4.51 20.53
CA PHE A 52 4.29 -3.74 21.04
C PHE A 52 3.88 -2.29 21.30
N ILE A 53 3.23 -1.63 20.32
CA ILE A 53 2.72 -0.26 20.43
C ILE A 53 1.74 -0.15 21.60
N GLU A 54 0.82 -1.11 21.75
CA GLU A 54 -0.15 -1.08 22.85
C GLU A 54 0.52 -1.26 24.22
N LYS A 55 1.45 -2.21 24.35
CA LYS A 55 2.23 -2.39 25.58
C LYS A 55 3.08 -1.15 25.89
N ALA A 56 3.65 -0.52 24.87
CA ALA A 56 4.40 0.71 25.00
C ALA A 56 3.52 1.87 25.44
N ARG A 57 2.32 2.01 24.86
CA ARG A 57 1.32 3.01 25.25
C ARG A 57 0.92 2.89 26.72
N ILE A 58 0.57 1.67 27.15
CA ILE A 58 0.20 1.39 28.55
C ILE A 58 1.35 1.73 29.52
N LYS A 59 2.60 1.44 29.14
CA LYS A 59 3.77 1.57 30.02
C LYS A 59 4.40 2.97 30.03
N TYR A 60 4.47 3.63 28.89
CA TYR A 60 5.21 4.87 28.68
C TYR A 60 4.30 6.08 28.39
N GLY A 61 2.99 5.85 28.28
CA GLY A 61 2.01 6.87 27.97
C GLY A 61 1.74 7.02 26.46
N PRO A 62 0.90 7.99 26.08
CA PRO A 62 0.36 8.11 24.71
C PRO A 62 1.34 8.63 23.67
N ILE A 63 2.51 9.10 24.10
CA ILE A 63 3.58 9.60 23.23
C ILE A 63 4.90 8.96 23.67
N PHE A 64 5.49 8.16 22.80
CA PHE A 64 6.76 7.48 23.06
C PHE A 64 7.57 7.31 21.77
N THR A 65 8.89 7.20 21.90
CA THR A 65 9.79 6.92 20.79
C THR A 65 10.24 5.47 20.84
N VAL A 66 10.22 4.80 19.69
CA VAL A 66 10.83 3.49 19.47
C VAL A 66 12.09 3.69 18.64
N PHE A 67 13.23 3.23 19.15
CA PHE A 67 14.45 3.15 18.35
C PHE A 67 14.57 1.75 17.74
N ALA A 68 14.56 1.65 16.42
CA ALA A 68 14.69 0.39 15.69
C ALA A 68 15.59 0.57 14.47
N MET A 69 16.64 -0.25 14.35
CA MET A 69 17.58 -0.26 13.21
C MET A 69 18.13 1.12 12.83
N GLY A 70 18.52 1.94 13.82
CA GLY A 70 19.04 3.29 13.56
C GLY A 70 17.97 4.36 13.36
N ILE A 71 16.69 4.00 13.27
CA ILE A 71 15.57 4.92 13.08
C ILE A 71 14.88 5.19 14.41
N ARG A 72 14.56 6.46 14.67
CA ARG A 72 13.75 6.88 15.82
C ARG A 72 12.34 7.19 15.33
N MET A 73 11.37 6.39 15.75
CA MET A 73 9.96 6.56 15.42
C MET A 73 9.21 7.03 16.65
N THR A 74 8.65 8.24 16.63
CA THR A 74 7.81 8.73 17.73
C THR A 74 6.35 8.45 17.40
N PHE A 75 5.72 7.62 18.23
CA PHE A 75 4.31 7.28 18.13
C PHE A 75 3.47 8.29 18.91
N VAL A 76 2.36 8.69 18.32
CA VAL A 76 1.31 9.50 18.93
C VAL A 76 0.03 8.69 18.80
N THR A 77 -0.51 8.21 19.91
CA THR A 77 -1.56 7.16 19.89
C THR A 77 -2.96 7.64 20.27
N GLU A 78 -3.09 8.84 20.82
CA GLU A 78 -4.37 9.41 21.24
C GLU A 78 -4.87 10.46 20.23
N GLU A 79 -6.19 10.60 20.13
CA GLU A 79 -6.86 11.44 19.13
C GLU A 79 -6.41 12.90 19.20
N GLU A 80 -6.31 13.47 20.41
CA GLU A 80 -5.91 14.85 20.60
C GLU A 80 -4.47 15.09 20.12
N GLY A 81 -3.58 14.12 20.35
CA GLY A 81 -2.20 14.19 19.89
C GLY A 81 -2.10 14.10 18.37
N ILE A 82 -2.91 13.21 17.75
CA ILE A 82 -2.96 13.05 16.30
C ILE A 82 -3.46 14.35 15.65
N ASP A 83 -4.52 14.97 16.20
CA ASP A 83 -5.05 16.23 15.69
C ASP A 83 -4.00 17.36 15.74
N VAL A 84 -3.28 17.48 16.87
CA VAL A 84 -2.17 18.43 17.01
C VAL A 84 -1.06 18.17 16.01
N PHE A 85 -0.68 16.89 15.81
CA PHE A 85 0.35 16.49 14.86
C PHE A 85 -0.04 16.86 13.41
N LEU A 86 -1.25 16.48 12.98
CA LEU A 86 -1.73 16.70 11.61
C LEU A 86 -1.93 18.20 11.28
N LYS A 87 -2.23 19.04 12.28
CA LYS A 87 -2.39 20.50 12.12
C LYS A 87 -1.08 21.29 12.27
N SER A 88 0.01 20.64 12.64
CA SER A 88 1.29 21.30 12.87
C SER A 88 1.88 21.85 11.58
N LYS A 89 2.38 23.09 11.62
CA LYS A 89 3.12 23.71 10.50
C LYS A 89 4.52 23.13 10.32
N GLU A 90 5.04 22.44 11.33
CA GLU A 90 6.37 21.81 11.32
C GLU A 90 6.35 20.45 10.61
N VAL A 91 5.17 19.85 10.42
CA VAL A 91 5.04 18.55 9.73
C VAL A 91 5.05 18.78 8.22
N ASN A 92 5.93 18.04 7.55
CA ASN A 92 6.00 18.05 6.10
C ASN A 92 5.94 16.62 5.54
N PHE A 93 4.75 16.22 5.08
CA PHE A 93 4.49 14.89 4.53
C PHE A 93 5.21 14.65 3.21
N GLU A 94 5.41 15.69 2.40
CA GLU A 94 6.14 15.58 1.13
C GLU A 94 7.58 15.13 1.38
N PHE A 95 8.30 15.79 2.29
CA PHE A 95 9.66 15.37 2.66
C PHE A 95 9.67 14.02 3.40
N ALA A 96 8.63 13.70 4.16
CA ALA A 96 8.54 12.42 4.87
C ALA A 96 8.49 11.20 3.93
N VAL A 97 7.91 11.35 2.74
CA VAL A 97 7.76 10.25 1.77
C VAL A 97 8.81 10.25 0.65
N GLN A 98 9.60 11.32 0.52
CA GLN A 98 10.61 11.46 -0.53
C GLN A 98 11.63 10.31 -0.56
N ASP A 99 12.14 9.89 0.61
CA ASP A 99 13.12 8.80 0.71
C ASP A 99 12.51 7.43 0.38
N PRO A 100 11.33 7.06 0.94
CA PRO A 100 10.58 5.90 0.49
C PRO A 100 10.36 5.88 -1.01
N VAL A 101 9.88 6.98 -1.61
CA VAL A 101 9.59 7.08 -3.05
C VAL A 101 10.86 6.90 -3.89
N TYR A 102 11.98 7.51 -3.48
CA TYR A 102 13.27 7.28 -4.15
C TYR A 102 13.67 5.82 -4.11
N ARG A 103 13.53 5.14 -2.97
CA ARG A 103 13.98 3.74 -2.84
C ARG A 103 13.05 2.76 -3.56
N THR A 104 11.73 2.95 -3.46
CA THR A 104 10.74 2.03 -4.02
C THR A 104 10.53 2.22 -5.51
N ALA A 105 10.44 3.47 -5.96
CA ALA A 105 10.17 3.79 -7.36
C ALA A 105 11.39 4.33 -8.12
N SER A 106 12.56 4.51 -7.50
CA SER A 106 13.76 5.13 -8.15
C SER A 106 13.54 6.56 -8.66
N ILE A 107 12.60 7.32 -8.08
CA ILE A 107 12.35 8.72 -8.46
C ILE A 107 13.30 9.63 -7.69
N PRO A 108 14.20 10.38 -8.35
CA PRO A 108 15.13 11.28 -7.67
C PRO A 108 14.42 12.33 -6.82
N LYS A 109 15.03 12.67 -5.68
CA LYS A 109 14.51 13.61 -4.69
C LYS A 109 14.07 14.96 -5.29
N ASN A 110 14.91 15.54 -6.15
CA ASN A 110 14.62 16.80 -6.83
C ASN A 110 13.45 16.67 -7.82
N VAL A 111 13.40 15.59 -8.59
CA VAL A 111 12.29 15.30 -9.53
C VAL A 111 10.98 15.12 -8.78
N PHE A 112 11.00 14.42 -7.64
CA PHE A 112 9.83 14.26 -6.77
C PHE A 112 9.31 15.62 -6.30
N LEU A 113 10.15 16.47 -5.70
CA LEU A 113 9.74 17.79 -5.19
C LEU A 113 9.23 18.72 -6.31
N THR A 114 9.87 18.70 -7.49
CA THR A 114 9.41 19.49 -8.64
C THR A 114 8.01 19.10 -9.10
N LEU A 115 7.70 17.81 -9.08
CA LEU A 115 6.45 17.27 -9.62
C LEU A 115 5.33 17.14 -8.58
N HIS A 116 5.67 17.02 -7.29
CA HIS A 116 4.72 16.60 -6.25
C HIS A 116 3.44 17.43 -6.22
N GLU A 117 3.56 18.76 -6.10
CA GLU A 117 2.40 19.66 -6.04
C GLU A 117 1.57 19.61 -7.34
N LYS A 118 2.23 19.59 -8.50
CA LYS A 118 1.57 19.56 -9.82
C LYS A 118 0.78 18.28 -10.03
N LEU A 119 1.39 17.13 -9.74
CA LEU A 119 0.72 15.83 -9.83
C LEU A 119 -0.38 15.70 -8.77
N TYR A 120 -0.19 16.24 -7.56
CA TYR A 120 -1.23 16.26 -6.53
C TYR A 120 -2.46 17.05 -6.97
N ILE A 121 -2.28 18.27 -7.51
CA ILE A 121 -3.37 19.10 -8.03
C ILE A 121 -4.10 18.38 -9.17
N LEU A 122 -3.37 17.76 -10.10
CA LEU A 122 -3.94 16.98 -11.18
C LEU A 122 -4.78 15.80 -10.66
N MET A 123 -4.22 14.99 -9.75
CA MET A 123 -4.90 13.84 -9.18
C MET A 123 -6.15 14.27 -8.42
N LYS A 124 -6.06 15.32 -7.58
CA LYS A 124 -7.21 15.87 -6.86
C LYS A 124 -8.30 16.40 -7.80
N GLY A 125 -7.90 17.05 -8.89
CA GLY A 125 -8.82 17.53 -9.92
C GLY A 125 -9.53 16.37 -10.62
N LYS A 126 -8.78 15.39 -11.14
CA LYS A 126 -9.36 14.25 -11.87
C LYS A 126 -10.12 13.29 -10.97
N MET A 127 -9.64 12.97 -9.78
CA MET A 127 -10.25 11.98 -8.88
C MET A 127 -11.15 12.61 -7.80
N GLY A 128 -11.37 13.92 -7.86
CA GLY A 128 -12.25 14.63 -6.94
C GLY A 128 -13.73 14.31 -7.17
N THR A 129 -14.56 14.65 -6.18
CA THR A 129 -15.99 14.32 -6.13
C THR A 129 -16.76 14.68 -7.41
N PHE A 130 -16.44 15.83 -8.04
CA PHE A 130 -17.10 16.30 -9.25
C PHE A 130 -16.86 15.40 -10.47
N ASN A 131 -15.73 14.69 -10.52
CA ASN A 131 -15.35 13.86 -11.66
C ASN A 131 -15.58 12.36 -11.39
N LEU A 132 -15.96 11.96 -10.17
CA LEU A 132 -16.21 10.56 -9.81
C LEU A 132 -17.21 9.87 -10.73
N CYS A 133 -18.28 10.55 -11.15
CA CYS A 133 -19.29 9.99 -12.05
C CYS A 133 -18.70 9.50 -13.39
N GLN A 134 -17.63 10.14 -13.88
CA GLN A 134 -16.94 9.74 -15.12
C GLN A 134 -16.14 8.44 -14.95
N PHE A 135 -15.79 8.08 -13.71
CA PHE A 135 -15.13 6.84 -13.36
C PHE A 135 -16.15 5.72 -13.13
N THR A 136 -17.28 6.01 -12.50
CA THR A 136 -18.28 5.00 -12.12
C THR A 136 -18.81 4.20 -13.31
N GLY A 137 -19.14 4.86 -14.42
CA GLY A 137 -19.63 4.18 -15.62
C GLY A 137 -18.62 3.18 -16.19
N ARG A 138 -17.40 3.65 -16.49
CA ARG A 138 -16.32 2.80 -17.01
C ARG A 138 -15.89 1.70 -16.03
N LEU A 139 -15.84 2.02 -14.74
CA LEU A 139 -15.54 1.04 -13.70
C LEU A 139 -16.56 -0.10 -13.70
N THR A 140 -17.85 0.25 -13.83
CA THR A 140 -18.94 -0.73 -13.89
C THR A 140 -18.85 -1.59 -15.15
N GLU A 141 -18.60 -0.98 -16.32
CA GLU A 141 -18.41 -1.71 -17.58
C GLU A 141 -17.24 -2.70 -17.50
N GLU A 142 -16.07 -2.27 -17.02
CA GLU A 142 -14.89 -3.13 -16.88
C GLU A 142 -15.11 -4.25 -15.84
N LEU A 143 -15.77 -3.93 -14.71
CA LEU A 143 -16.07 -4.93 -13.69
C LEU A 143 -17.05 -5.99 -14.20
N GLN A 144 -18.10 -5.56 -14.92
CA GLN A 144 -19.07 -6.45 -15.53
C GLN A 144 -18.41 -7.38 -16.54
N GLU A 145 -17.51 -6.85 -17.39
CA GLU A 145 -16.72 -7.66 -18.32
C GLU A 145 -15.89 -8.73 -17.59
N GLN A 146 -15.29 -8.41 -16.44
CA GLN A 146 -14.55 -9.40 -15.64
C GLN A 146 -15.48 -10.43 -14.96
N LEU A 147 -16.66 -10.02 -14.51
CA LEU A 147 -17.64 -10.91 -13.87
C LEU A 147 -18.20 -11.92 -14.88
N GLU A 148 -18.54 -11.49 -16.10
CA GLU A 148 -19.04 -12.37 -17.17
C GLU A 148 -18.04 -13.49 -17.53
N ASN A 149 -16.74 -13.22 -17.38
CA ASN A 149 -15.67 -14.17 -17.62
C ASN A 149 -15.49 -15.25 -16.51
N LEU A 150 -16.13 -15.09 -15.33
CA LEU A 150 -16.03 -16.06 -14.24
C LEU A 150 -16.90 -17.31 -14.44
N GLY A 151 -17.90 -17.25 -15.32
CA GLY A 151 -18.93 -18.27 -15.46
C GLY A 151 -19.97 -18.22 -14.31
N THR A 152 -20.96 -19.11 -14.37
CA THR A 152 -22.14 -19.05 -13.47
C THR A 152 -21.91 -19.73 -12.11
N HIS A 153 -20.99 -20.71 -12.03
CA HIS A 153 -20.68 -21.45 -10.80
C HIS A 153 -19.20 -21.84 -10.72
N GLY A 154 -18.64 -21.88 -9.51
CA GLY A 154 -17.28 -22.34 -9.28
C GLY A 154 -16.83 -22.21 -7.83
N THR A 155 -15.64 -22.73 -7.55
CA THR A 155 -14.98 -22.61 -6.24
C THR A 155 -13.58 -22.05 -6.44
N ARG A 156 -13.23 -21.00 -5.70
CA ARG A 156 -11.93 -20.33 -5.80
C ARG A 156 -11.55 -19.71 -4.47
N ASP A 157 -10.24 -19.57 -4.26
CA ASP A 157 -9.72 -18.73 -3.18
C ASP A 157 -10.18 -17.27 -3.36
N LEU A 158 -10.74 -16.68 -2.31
CA LEU A 158 -11.32 -15.33 -2.35
C LEU A 158 -10.27 -14.26 -2.67
N ASN A 159 -9.05 -14.38 -2.15
CA ASN A 159 -7.98 -13.42 -2.43
C ASN A 159 -7.58 -13.46 -3.91
N ILE A 160 -7.44 -14.67 -4.46
CA ILE A 160 -7.17 -14.87 -5.89
C ILE A 160 -8.33 -14.32 -6.73
N LEU A 161 -9.58 -14.56 -6.33
CA LEU A 161 -10.77 -14.06 -7.02
C LEU A 161 -10.78 -12.52 -7.07
N VAL A 162 -10.56 -11.86 -5.93
CA VAL A 162 -10.55 -10.39 -5.84
C VAL A 162 -9.42 -9.80 -6.68
N ARG A 163 -8.20 -10.37 -6.64
CA ARG A 163 -7.11 -9.93 -7.53
C ARG A 163 -7.46 -10.13 -9.00
N HIS A 164 -8.13 -11.24 -9.31
CA HIS A 164 -8.55 -11.56 -10.67
C HIS A 164 -9.52 -10.54 -11.24
N LEU A 165 -10.45 -10.06 -10.42
CA LEU A 165 -11.42 -9.04 -10.80
C LEU A 165 -10.79 -7.64 -10.84
N LEU A 166 -10.07 -7.24 -9.79
CA LEU A 166 -9.70 -5.83 -9.61
C LEU A 166 -8.44 -5.40 -10.36
N TYR A 167 -7.48 -6.30 -10.61
CA TYR A 167 -6.25 -5.90 -11.31
C TYR A 167 -6.50 -5.45 -12.76
N PRO A 168 -7.21 -6.23 -13.60
CA PRO A 168 -7.52 -5.79 -14.95
C PRO A 168 -8.33 -4.48 -14.96
N VAL A 169 -9.33 -4.39 -14.10
CA VAL A 169 -10.21 -3.22 -13.98
C VAL A 169 -9.42 -1.95 -13.67
N SER A 170 -8.60 -1.97 -12.60
CA SER A 170 -7.81 -0.80 -12.19
C SER A 170 -6.78 -0.41 -13.25
N VAL A 171 -6.08 -1.39 -13.85
CA VAL A 171 -5.06 -1.12 -14.87
C VAL A 171 -5.69 -0.55 -16.14
N ASN A 172 -6.78 -1.14 -16.62
CA ASN A 172 -7.47 -0.68 -17.82
C ASN A 172 -8.03 0.73 -17.65
N MET A 173 -8.59 1.01 -16.47
CA MET A 173 -9.27 2.27 -16.18
C MET A 173 -8.30 3.43 -15.96
N LEU A 174 -7.19 3.23 -15.25
CA LEU A 174 -6.25 4.30 -14.89
C LEU A 174 -5.16 4.54 -15.94
N PHE A 175 -4.78 3.51 -16.70
CA PHE A 175 -3.66 3.58 -17.63
C PHE A 175 -4.14 3.60 -19.08
N LYS A 176 -4.74 2.50 -19.52
CA LYS A 176 -5.25 2.27 -20.89
C LYS A 176 -6.01 0.94 -20.93
N LYS A 177 -7.20 0.93 -21.57
CA LYS A 177 -7.93 -0.32 -21.83
C LYS A 177 -7.08 -1.30 -22.66
N GLY A 178 -6.95 -2.53 -22.18
CA GLY A 178 -6.15 -3.58 -22.82
C GLY A 178 -4.66 -3.57 -22.45
N LEU A 179 -4.22 -2.68 -21.55
CA LEU A 179 -2.85 -2.72 -21.01
C LEU A 179 -2.63 -3.96 -20.14
N PHE A 180 -3.65 -4.39 -19.40
CA PHE A 180 -3.54 -5.58 -18.56
C PHE A 180 -3.36 -6.84 -19.43
N PRO A 181 -2.44 -7.76 -19.09
CA PRO A 181 -2.21 -8.94 -19.91
C PRO A 181 -3.46 -9.83 -20.04
N THR A 182 -3.74 -10.33 -21.24
CA THR A 182 -4.88 -11.24 -21.50
C THR A 182 -4.48 -12.72 -21.53
N ASN A 183 -3.21 -13.01 -21.83
CA ASN A 183 -2.70 -14.37 -21.86
C ASN A 183 -2.49 -14.90 -20.43
N LYS A 184 -3.02 -16.09 -20.11
CA LYS A 184 -2.94 -16.74 -18.78
C LYS A 184 -1.52 -16.78 -18.19
N ARG A 185 -0.49 -17.06 -18.99
CA ARG A 185 0.91 -17.07 -18.54
C ARG A 185 1.37 -15.68 -18.13
N LYS A 186 1.07 -14.66 -18.94
CA LYS A 186 1.44 -13.27 -18.66
C LYS A 186 0.66 -12.68 -17.48
N ILE A 187 -0.60 -13.09 -17.29
CA ILE A 187 -1.39 -12.73 -16.10
C ILE A 187 -0.71 -13.26 -14.85
N MET A 188 -0.32 -14.54 -14.85
CA MET A 188 0.36 -15.14 -13.71
C MET A 188 1.71 -14.46 -13.43
N GLU A 189 2.47 -14.14 -14.48
CA GLU A 189 3.73 -13.39 -14.37
C GLU A 189 3.52 -12.00 -13.75
N PHE A 190 2.51 -11.26 -14.22
CA PHE A 190 2.14 -9.96 -13.66
C PHE A 190 1.77 -10.10 -12.17
N TYR A 191 0.96 -11.09 -11.80
CA TYR A 191 0.58 -11.31 -10.39
C TYR A 191 1.78 -11.62 -9.51
N GLN A 192 2.66 -12.51 -9.96
CA GLN A 192 3.85 -12.90 -9.20
C GLN A 192 4.77 -11.70 -8.97
N HIS A 193 5.01 -10.89 -10.00
CA HIS A 193 5.81 -9.68 -9.86
C HIS A 193 5.13 -8.63 -8.99
N PHE A 194 3.83 -8.39 -9.17
CA PHE A 194 3.11 -7.42 -8.35
C PHE A 194 3.12 -7.82 -6.88
N GLN A 195 2.78 -9.06 -6.56
CA GLN A 195 2.77 -9.57 -5.20
C GLN A 195 4.17 -9.50 -4.56
N THR A 196 5.21 -9.90 -5.28
CA THR A 196 6.60 -9.80 -4.80
C THR A 196 7.00 -8.35 -4.54
N TYR A 197 6.58 -7.42 -5.41
CA TYR A 197 6.86 -6.00 -5.26
C TYR A 197 6.10 -5.38 -4.08
N ASP A 198 4.82 -5.70 -3.92
CA ASP A 198 3.93 -5.19 -2.89
C ASP A 198 4.32 -5.68 -1.50
N GLU A 199 4.51 -6.98 -1.32
CA GLU A 199 4.93 -7.58 -0.03
C GLU A 199 6.32 -7.10 0.42
N GLY A 200 7.20 -6.80 -0.55
CA GLY A 200 8.53 -6.27 -0.26
C GLY A 200 8.60 -4.75 -0.16
N PHE A 201 7.50 -4.01 -0.36
CA PHE A 201 7.53 -2.55 -0.45
C PHE A 201 8.08 -1.89 0.82
N GLU A 202 7.63 -2.33 2.00
CA GLU A 202 8.09 -1.79 3.30
C GLU A 202 9.59 -2.05 3.51
N HIS A 203 10.05 -3.25 3.17
CA HIS A 203 11.47 -3.57 3.22
C HIS A 203 12.26 -2.73 2.21
N GLY A 204 11.71 -2.54 1.01
CA GLY A 204 12.30 -1.74 -0.07
C GLY A 204 12.38 -0.25 0.26
N SER A 205 11.47 0.28 1.09
CA SER A 205 11.48 1.67 1.52
C SER A 205 12.57 1.97 2.56
N GLN A 206 13.04 0.94 3.29
CA GLN A 206 14.00 1.10 4.38
C GLN A 206 15.40 0.55 4.05
N MET A 207 15.47 -0.58 3.34
CA MET A 207 16.72 -1.32 3.12
C MET A 207 17.34 -1.06 1.74
N PRO A 208 18.66 -1.23 1.60
CA PRO A 208 19.30 -1.19 0.28
C PRO A 208 18.79 -2.28 -0.68
N GLU A 209 18.51 -1.90 -1.92
CA GLU A 209 17.89 -2.77 -2.93
C GLU A 209 18.68 -4.07 -3.21
N TYR A 210 20.02 -4.05 -3.06
CA TYR A 210 20.85 -5.24 -3.28
C TYR A 210 20.59 -6.36 -2.26
N LEU A 211 20.04 -6.06 -1.08
CA LEU A 211 19.63 -7.07 -0.09
C LEU A 211 18.30 -7.75 -0.48
N LEU A 212 17.54 -7.14 -1.39
CA LEU A 212 16.18 -7.53 -1.74
C LEU A 212 16.09 -8.01 -3.20
N ARG A 213 16.90 -9.02 -3.53
CA ARG A 213 17.11 -9.46 -4.93
C ARG A 213 15.81 -9.77 -5.69
N ASN A 214 14.85 -10.47 -5.09
CA ASN A 214 13.60 -10.84 -5.76
C ASN A 214 12.66 -9.64 -5.93
N TRP A 215 12.63 -8.76 -4.95
CA TRP A 215 11.88 -7.51 -5.01
C TRP A 215 12.46 -6.56 -6.06
N SER A 216 13.78 -6.37 -6.09
CA SER A 216 14.52 -5.61 -7.12
C SER A 216 14.22 -6.10 -8.54
N LYS A 217 14.19 -7.43 -8.74
CA LYS A 217 13.81 -8.03 -10.02
C LYS A 217 12.39 -7.65 -10.43
N SER A 218 11.44 -7.67 -9.49
CA SER A 218 10.03 -7.33 -9.77
C SER A 218 9.84 -5.83 -10.02
N LYS A 219 10.53 -4.98 -9.27
CA LYS A 219 10.63 -3.54 -9.53
C LYS A 219 11.14 -3.28 -10.95
N ARG A 220 12.26 -3.90 -11.34
CA ARG A 220 12.83 -3.76 -12.70
C ARG A 220 11.87 -4.25 -13.78
N TRP A 221 11.21 -5.39 -13.56
CA TRP A 221 10.20 -5.91 -14.50
C TRP A 221 9.09 -4.89 -14.77
N PHE A 222 8.59 -4.21 -13.73
CA PHE A 222 7.58 -3.16 -13.94
C PHE A 222 8.12 -1.90 -14.60
N LEU A 223 9.36 -1.50 -14.30
CA LEU A 223 9.98 -0.38 -15.00
C LEU A 223 10.11 -0.66 -16.50
N GLU A 224 10.56 -1.87 -16.87
CA GLU A 224 10.64 -2.32 -18.26
C GLU A 224 9.23 -2.45 -18.90
N PHE A 225 8.25 -2.93 -18.14
CA PHE A 225 6.85 -2.98 -18.57
C PHE A 225 6.34 -1.57 -18.92
N PHE A 226 6.55 -0.57 -18.06
CA PHE A 226 6.09 0.79 -18.34
C PHE A 226 6.91 1.47 -19.44
N GLU A 227 8.23 1.31 -19.45
CA GLU A 227 9.08 1.83 -20.52
C GLU A 227 8.61 1.37 -21.90
N LYS A 228 8.27 0.08 -22.02
CA LYS A 228 7.73 -0.48 -23.26
C LYS A 228 6.34 0.04 -23.63
N ASN A 229 5.44 0.22 -22.65
CA ASN A 229 4.03 0.51 -22.92
C ASN A 229 3.69 2.01 -22.90
N ILE A 230 4.53 2.88 -22.34
CA ILE A 230 4.27 4.33 -22.27
C ILE A 230 3.96 4.96 -23.63
N PRO A 231 4.70 4.70 -24.72
CA PRO A 231 4.38 5.28 -26.02
C PRO A 231 2.96 4.96 -26.49
N ASP A 232 2.50 3.74 -26.22
CA ASP A 232 1.16 3.26 -26.57
C ASP A 232 0.07 3.79 -25.60
N ILE A 233 0.40 3.99 -24.32
CA ILE A 233 -0.47 4.68 -23.36
C ILE A 233 -0.71 6.12 -23.82
N LYS A 234 0.32 6.84 -24.29
CA LYS A 234 0.19 8.25 -24.73
C LYS A 234 -0.75 8.39 -25.92
N THR A 235 -0.61 7.54 -26.93
CA THR A 235 -1.36 7.64 -28.19
C THR A 235 -2.78 7.09 -28.10
N ASN A 236 -3.13 6.44 -26.99
CA ASN A 236 -4.46 5.88 -26.77
C ASN A 236 -5.55 6.96 -26.81
N LYS A 237 -6.52 6.81 -27.71
CA LYS A 237 -7.71 7.66 -27.78
C LYS A 237 -8.92 6.84 -27.36
N SER A 238 -9.71 7.37 -26.41
CA SER A 238 -11.00 6.78 -26.06
C SER A 238 -11.97 6.94 -27.23
N GLU A 239 -12.46 5.82 -27.79
CA GLU A 239 -13.39 5.80 -28.93
C GLU A 239 -14.73 6.50 -28.64
N LYS A 240 -15.14 6.58 -27.36
CA LYS A 240 -16.46 7.09 -26.96
C LYS A 240 -16.48 8.58 -26.53
N ASP A 241 -15.36 9.16 -26.10
CA ASP A 241 -15.41 10.49 -25.43
C ASP A 241 -14.11 11.32 -25.48
N ASN A 242 -13.07 10.93 -26.24
CA ASN A 242 -11.73 11.56 -26.17
C ASN A 242 -11.16 11.72 -24.73
N SER A 243 -11.72 11.01 -23.76
CA SER A 243 -11.38 11.14 -22.35
C SER A 243 -9.94 10.67 -22.10
N VAL A 244 -9.14 11.52 -21.44
CA VAL A 244 -7.75 11.22 -21.08
C VAL A 244 -7.70 10.44 -19.77
N THR A 245 -6.97 9.31 -19.74
CA THR A 245 -6.76 8.51 -18.52
C THR A 245 -5.94 9.27 -17.49
N LEU A 246 -5.92 8.79 -16.24
CA LEU A 246 -5.09 9.43 -15.21
C LEU A 246 -3.61 9.36 -15.57
N MET A 247 -3.14 8.19 -16.04
CA MET A 247 -1.76 8.02 -16.45
C MET A 247 -1.37 8.95 -17.60
N GLN A 248 -2.21 9.10 -18.61
CA GLN A 248 -1.92 10.00 -19.73
C GLN A 248 -1.75 11.45 -19.27
N ALA A 249 -2.60 11.93 -18.36
CA ALA A 249 -2.48 13.29 -17.85
C ALA A 249 -1.26 13.46 -16.92
N LEU A 250 -0.88 12.43 -16.16
CA LEU A 250 0.37 12.47 -15.39
C LEU A 250 1.58 12.54 -16.32
N LEU A 251 1.59 11.74 -17.40
CA LEU A 251 2.67 11.74 -18.39
C LEU A 251 2.85 13.12 -19.04
N GLU A 252 1.76 13.79 -19.39
CA GLU A 252 1.81 15.16 -19.96
C GLU A 252 2.54 16.15 -19.05
N ILE A 253 2.26 16.12 -17.74
CA ILE A 253 2.97 16.96 -16.77
C ILE A 253 4.42 16.51 -16.62
N ILE A 254 4.68 15.21 -16.47
CA ILE A 254 6.03 14.68 -16.28
C ILE A 254 6.95 15.09 -17.45
N GLU A 255 6.45 14.98 -18.68
CA GLU A 255 7.15 15.35 -19.91
C GLU A 255 7.42 16.85 -20.01
N THR A 256 6.43 17.66 -19.67
CA THR A 256 6.55 19.12 -19.72
C THR A 256 7.56 19.65 -18.68
N GLU A 257 7.58 19.05 -17.50
CA GLU A 257 8.34 19.57 -16.36
C GLU A 257 9.75 18.98 -16.24
N THR A 258 9.92 17.70 -16.57
CA THR A 258 11.17 16.98 -16.32
C THR A 258 11.63 16.11 -17.49
N ASN A 259 10.70 15.60 -18.29
CA ASN A 259 10.96 14.65 -19.38
C ASN A 259 11.73 13.38 -18.96
N GLU A 260 11.66 13.02 -17.67
CA GLU A 260 12.33 11.87 -17.08
C GLU A 260 11.37 11.07 -16.18
N GLN A 261 11.75 9.85 -15.79
CA GLN A 261 11.06 9.04 -14.77
C GLN A 261 9.60 8.68 -15.05
N SER A 262 9.13 8.76 -16.30
CA SER A 262 7.78 8.35 -16.68
C SER A 262 7.46 6.89 -16.30
N PRO A 263 8.36 5.89 -16.52
CA PRO A 263 8.11 4.52 -16.08
C PRO A 263 7.98 4.38 -14.56
N ASN A 264 8.76 5.16 -13.82
CA ASN A 264 8.81 5.16 -12.37
C ASN A 264 7.51 5.68 -11.75
N TYR A 265 6.96 6.77 -12.31
CA TYR A 265 5.64 7.26 -11.92
C TYR A 265 4.52 6.30 -12.34
N GLY A 266 4.68 5.59 -13.47
CA GLY A 266 3.78 4.50 -13.85
C GLY A 266 3.75 3.38 -12.81
N LEU A 267 4.91 2.93 -12.34
CA LEU A 267 5.04 1.96 -11.26
C LEU A 267 4.44 2.48 -9.94
N LEU A 268 4.72 3.73 -9.58
CA LEU A 268 4.18 4.32 -8.36
C LEU A 268 2.64 4.42 -8.39
N LEU A 269 2.06 4.85 -9.52
CA LEU A 269 0.61 4.87 -9.71
C LEU A 269 0.02 3.46 -9.65
N LEU A 270 0.70 2.47 -10.26
CA LEU A 270 0.23 1.10 -10.28
C LEU A 270 0.13 0.54 -8.87
N TRP A 271 1.18 0.70 -8.08
CA TRP A 271 1.21 0.28 -6.68
C TRP A 271 0.09 0.96 -5.88
N ALA A 272 -0.02 2.29 -5.98
CA ALA A 272 -1.08 3.04 -5.29
C ALA A 272 -2.50 2.56 -5.65
N SER A 273 -2.72 2.16 -6.90
CA SER A 273 -4.03 1.72 -7.40
C SER A 273 -4.44 0.30 -7.00
N LEU A 274 -3.47 -0.57 -6.67
CA LEU A 274 -3.71 -2.01 -6.47
C LEU A 274 -3.51 -2.46 -5.02
N SER A 275 -2.52 -1.90 -4.32
CA SER A 275 -2.07 -2.38 -3.01
C SER A 275 -3.13 -2.27 -1.92
N ASN A 276 -3.98 -1.24 -1.97
CA ASN A 276 -5.02 -1.01 -0.97
C ASN A 276 -6.40 -1.55 -1.41
N ALA A 277 -6.72 -1.47 -2.70
CA ALA A 277 -8.05 -1.84 -3.21
C ALA A 277 -8.35 -3.34 -3.01
N VAL A 278 -7.36 -4.20 -3.26
CA VAL A 278 -7.52 -5.66 -3.11
C VAL A 278 -7.76 -6.09 -1.66
N PRO A 279 -6.92 -5.73 -0.66
CA PRO A 279 -7.18 -6.15 0.72
C PRO A 279 -8.48 -5.55 1.26
N ILE A 280 -8.85 -4.32 0.89
CA ILE A 280 -10.14 -3.73 1.29
C ILE A 280 -11.30 -4.56 0.74
N ALA A 281 -11.29 -4.89 -0.55
CA ALA A 281 -12.35 -5.70 -1.15
C ALA A 281 -12.40 -7.12 -0.57
N PHE A 282 -11.23 -7.73 -0.33
CA PHE A 282 -11.13 -9.03 0.31
C PHE A 282 -11.77 -9.03 1.71
N TRP A 283 -11.38 -8.10 2.59
CA TRP A 283 -11.92 -8.05 3.94
C TRP A 283 -13.40 -7.66 3.96
N THR A 284 -13.82 -6.75 3.08
CA THR A 284 -15.23 -6.37 2.93
C THR A 284 -16.07 -7.60 2.58
N LEU A 285 -15.69 -8.35 1.54
CA LEU A 285 -16.38 -9.57 1.14
C LEU A 285 -16.29 -10.65 2.24
N GLY A 286 -15.14 -10.80 2.89
CA GLY A 286 -14.97 -11.73 4.00
C GLY A 286 -15.93 -11.47 5.16
N PHE A 287 -16.11 -10.22 5.57
CA PHE A 287 -17.06 -9.85 6.63
C PHE A 287 -18.52 -10.00 6.20
N ILE A 288 -18.85 -9.67 4.95
CA ILE A 288 -20.20 -9.84 4.41
C ILE A 288 -20.57 -11.33 4.36
N LEU A 289 -19.71 -12.16 3.79
CA LEU A 289 -19.99 -13.58 3.54
C LEU A 289 -19.92 -14.43 4.81
N SER A 290 -19.17 -13.99 5.84
CA SER A 290 -19.11 -14.70 7.13
C SER A 290 -20.31 -14.45 8.05
N GLN A 291 -21.14 -13.44 7.75
CA GLN A 291 -22.26 -13.04 8.61
C GLN A 291 -23.59 -12.99 7.80
N PRO A 292 -24.43 -14.02 7.89
CA PRO A 292 -25.67 -14.11 7.11
C PRO A 292 -26.63 -12.93 7.30
N SER A 293 -26.68 -12.36 8.52
CA SER A 293 -27.50 -11.18 8.81
C SER A 293 -27.03 -9.92 8.07
N ILE A 294 -25.71 -9.69 8.01
CA ILE A 294 -25.11 -8.57 7.28
C ILE A 294 -25.36 -8.74 5.78
N HIS A 295 -25.10 -9.93 5.24
CA HIS A 295 -25.35 -10.22 3.83
C HIS A 295 -26.82 -9.95 3.45
N LYS A 296 -27.76 -10.48 4.25
CA LYS A 296 -29.20 -10.25 4.02
C LYS A 296 -29.56 -8.77 4.01
N ALA A 297 -29.11 -8.00 5.00
CA ALA A 297 -29.38 -6.57 5.09
C ALA A 297 -28.82 -5.78 3.89
N ILE A 298 -27.62 -6.14 3.42
CA ILE A 298 -27.02 -5.53 2.22
C ILE A 298 -27.84 -5.85 0.97
N MET A 299 -28.24 -7.10 0.79
CA MET A 299 -29.04 -7.52 -0.37
C MET A 299 -30.43 -6.87 -0.39
N GLU A 300 -31.06 -6.70 0.78
CA GLU A 300 -32.29 -5.93 0.93
C GLU A 300 -32.08 -4.45 0.56
N GLY A 301 -30.98 -3.85 1.04
CA GLY A 301 -30.58 -2.49 0.68
C GLY A 301 -30.40 -2.30 -0.83
N ILE A 302 -29.64 -3.17 -1.48
CA ILE A 302 -29.43 -3.15 -2.94
C ILE A 302 -30.76 -3.29 -3.68
N SER A 303 -31.60 -4.24 -3.28
CA SER A 303 -32.91 -4.49 -3.90
C SER A 303 -33.87 -3.31 -3.73
N SER A 304 -33.79 -2.57 -2.62
CA SER A 304 -34.61 -1.38 -2.37
C SER A 304 -34.28 -0.22 -3.31
N VAL A 305 -33.02 -0.07 -3.71
CA VAL A 305 -32.55 1.01 -4.58
C VAL A 305 -32.73 0.65 -6.06
N PHE A 306 -32.37 -0.57 -6.45
CA PHE A 306 -32.36 -1.00 -7.85
C PHE A 306 -33.60 -1.81 -8.26
N GLY A 307 -34.54 -2.05 -7.34
CA GLY A 307 -35.74 -2.87 -7.56
C GLY A 307 -35.43 -4.36 -7.77
N ALA A 308 -36.44 -5.15 -8.18
CA ALA A 308 -36.29 -6.57 -8.48
C ALA A 308 -35.34 -6.87 -9.67
N ALA A 309 -34.99 -5.85 -10.47
CA ALA A 309 -33.94 -5.93 -11.50
C ALA A 309 -32.53 -5.96 -10.90
N GLY A 310 -32.32 -5.36 -9.72
CA GLY A 310 -31.09 -5.50 -8.93
C GLY A 310 -30.96 -6.87 -8.23
N THR A 311 -32.02 -7.68 -8.24
CA THR A 311 -32.06 -9.05 -7.70
C THR A 311 -32.14 -10.12 -8.80
N LYS A 312 -32.47 -9.75 -10.05
CA LYS A 312 -32.61 -10.65 -11.20
C LYS A 312 -31.36 -10.68 -12.07
N ALA A 313 -30.26 -11.12 -11.46
CA ALA A 313 -29.27 -11.98 -12.08
C ALA A 313 -28.38 -12.55 -10.95
N GLU A 314 -28.46 -13.86 -10.72
CA GLU A 314 -27.37 -14.69 -10.16
C GLU A 314 -26.93 -14.61 -8.69
N ILE A 315 -27.51 -13.79 -7.80
CA ILE A 315 -27.03 -13.79 -6.39
C ILE A 315 -27.74 -14.84 -5.50
N ASN A 316 -28.96 -15.26 -5.83
CA ASN A 316 -29.73 -16.18 -4.98
C ASN A 316 -29.24 -17.64 -4.99
N TYR A 317 -28.31 -18.02 -5.87
CA TYR A 317 -27.80 -19.42 -5.92
C TYR A 317 -26.55 -19.67 -5.07
N ILE A 318 -25.98 -18.63 -4.43
CA ILE A 318 -24.83 -18.77 -3.51
C ILE A 318 -25.27 -19.24 -2.11
N ILE A 319 -26.58 -19.26 -1.82
CA ILE A 319 -27.14 -19.31 -0.47
C ILE A 319 -27.06 -20.68 0.23
N GLU A 320 -26.96 -21.82 -0.47
CA GLU A 320 -27.14 -23.12 0.20
C GLU A 320 -25.86 -23.92 0.50
N GLU A 321 -24.71 -23.61 -0.10
CA GLU A 321 -23.51 -24.46 0.06
C GLU A 321 -22.39 -23.84 0.90
N THR A 322 -22.33 -22.50 1.02
CA THR A 322 -21.28 -21.82 1.80
C THR A 322 -21.60 -21.76 3.29
N SER A 323 -22.87 -21.67 3.68
CA SER A 323 -23.28 -21.59 5.09
C SER A 323 -22.95 -22.87 5.89
N ASN A 324 -22.93 -24.03 5.22
CA ASN A 324 -22.67 -25.32 5.88
C ASN A 324 -21.17 -25.65 6.05
N ASN A 325 -20.25 -24.95 5.37
CA ASN A 325 -18.82 -25.24 5.39
C ASN A 325 -17.94 -24.18 6.07
N VAL A 326 -18.50 -23.05 6.52
CA VAL A 326 -17.74 -21.98 7.19
C VAL A 326 -17.43 -22.30 8.67
N CYS A 327 -17.98 -23.37 9.24
CA CYS A 327 -17.67 -23.81 10.61
C CYS A 327 -16.23 -24.34 10.83
N SER A 328 -15.37 -24.40 9.80
CA SER A 328 -13.98 -24.87 9.94
C SER A 328 -12.91 -23.86 9.51
N LEU A 329 -13.24 -22.58 9.33
CA LEU A 329 -12.24 -21.53 9.18
C LEU A 329 -11.56 -21.27 10.54
N HIS A 330 -10.58 -22.12 10.87
CA HIS A 330 -9.51 -21.73 11.78
C HIS A 330 -8.75 -20.59 11.12
N ILE A 331 -9.13 -19.36 11.47
CA ILE A 331 -8.37 -18.16 11.15
C ILE A 331 -7.09 -18.23 11.99
N THR A 332 -6.10 -19.01 11.55
CA THR A 332 -4.71 -18.76 11.92
C THR A 332 -4.24 -17.57 11.09
N SER A 333 -4.73 -16.39 11.43
CA SER A 333 -4.08 -15.17 10.99
C SER A 333 -2.75 -15.10 11.73
N LYS A 334 -1.69 -15.62 11.12
CA LYS A 334 -0.41 -14.93 11.25
C LYS A 334 -0.59 -13.60 10.55
N VAL A 335 -1.20 -12.65 11.26
CA VAL A 335 -0.98 -11.23 11.03
C VAL A 335 0.51 -11.05 11.30
N LYS A 336 1.34 -11.33 10.29
CA LYS A 336 2.62 -10.67 10.19
C LYS A 336 2.25 -9.25 9.85
N SER A 337 2.16 -8.46 10.90
CA SER A 337 2.29 -7.02 10.79
C SER A 337 3.50 -6.71 9.90
N PRO A 338 3.42 -5.64 9.07
CA PRO A 338 4.48 -5.27 8.14
C PRO A 338 5.87 -5.24 8.76
#